data_AF-A0A1L9TTY9-F1
#
_entry.id   AF-A0A1L9TTY9-F1
#
_cell.length_a   1.000
_cell.length_b   1.000
_cell.length_c   1.000
_cell.angle_alpha   90.00
_cell.angle_beta   90.00
_cell.angle_gamma   90.00
#
_symmetry.space_group_name_H-M   'P 1'
#
loop_
_entity.id
_entity.type
_entity.pdbx_description
1 polymer ?
#
loop_
_entity_poly.entity_id
_entity_poly.type
_entity_poly.pdbx_seq_one_letter_code
_entity_poly.pdbx_strand_id
1 'polypeptide(L)'
;MATPHGTIKSLFAFILAQGQSDYLGERISQLQHSLQCAYLAHTDPTYGSDAEIVLAALLHDVGRFIPDAKDMPAMIAPDGAYIGRASHEVLGERYLRQLGFSEKVCQLVGAHVLAKRFLVSTEGEYYGGLSETSKRTLRFQGGFFTEEQVRDARNDPWLDAKLAVRRWDDRAKDPGMEVPGLDAYEDLAVRCLIDSRARVVVVDRLYALPVKPVLIIVVSECLFEQAVQDGVISGMKDHDWIVGRYPHTKNGNRHPVEEEVLDQLSRRGVQVVQMSADCDTLSSLPSTDAAGRSRLVLENGLSMLQNDTTFVHLSLAAELQYTAFIGMLDNLQNLTRDTVVAITAISSGRCTEKTVFDAVLQRASSV
;
A
#
# COMPACT_ATOMS: atom_id res chain seq x y z
N MET A 1 -5.17 -10.56 -13.08
CA MET A 1 -4.08 -9.65 -12.65
C MET A 1 -2.80 -10.03 -13.38
N ALA A 2 -1.92 -9.09 -13.71
CA ALA A 2 -0.63 -9.42 -14.34
C ALA A 2 0.29 -10.19 -13.38
N THR A 3 0.96 -11.23 -13.87
CA THR A 3 1.94 -11.98 -13.07
C THR A 3 3.09 -11.06 -12.62
N PRO A 4 3.79 -11.34 -11.51
CA PRO A 4 4.93 -10.53 -11.08
C PRO A 4 5.96 -10.29 -12.19
N HIS A 5 6.34 -11.35 -12.92
CA HIS A 5 7.20 -11.25 -14.10
C HIS A 5 6.64 -10.31 -15.18
N GLY A 6 5.37 -10.46 -15.54
CA GLY A 6 4.73 -9.58 -16.53
C GLY A 6 4.67 -8.12 -16.07
N THR A 7 4.45 -7.89 -14.78
CA THR A 7 4.48 -6.55 -14.17
C THR A 7 5.89 -5.94 -14.26
N ILE A 8 6.94 -6.66 -13.85
CA ILE A 8 8.33 -6.16 -13.93
C ILE A 8 8.74 -5.89 -15.37
N LYS A 9 8.43 -6.81 -16.29
CA LYS A 9 8.72 -6.62 -17.71
C LYS A 9 8.07 -5.36 -18.27
N SER A 10 6.83 -5.09 -17.90
CA SER A 10 6.11 -3.87 -18.32
C SER A 10 6.72 -2.61 -17.72
N LEU A 11 7.07 -2.66 -16.42
CA LEU A 11 7.74 -1.58 -15.72
C LEU A 11 9.07 -1.21 -16.37
N PHE A 12 9.92 -2.21 -16.61
CA PHE A 12 11.24 -2.01 -17.23
C PHE A 12 11.12 -1.56 -18.69
N ALA A 13 10.10 -2.01 -19.42
CA ALA A 13 9.82 -1.50 -20.76
C ALA A 13 9.50 0.00 -20.75
N PHE A 14 8.78 0.51 -19.75
CA PHE A 14 8.56 1.97 -19.60
C PHE A 14 9.86 2.73 -19.33
N ILE A 15 10.71 2.20 -18.45
CA ILE A 15 12.03 2.78 -18.15
C ILE A 15 12.90 2.80 -19.42
N LEU A 16 12.97 1.70 -20.17
CA LEU A 16 13.76 1.63 -21.41
C LEU A 16 13.25 2.60 -22.49
N ALA A 17 11.94 2.68 -22.68
CA ALA A 17 11.33 3.48 -23.73
C ALA A 17 11.53 5.00 -23.53
N GLN A 18 11.64 5.45 -22.27
CA GLN A 18 11.72 6.88 -21.93
C GLN A 18 13.08 7.29 -21.36
N GLY A 19 13.85 6.32 -20.88
CA GLY A 19 15.10 6.53 -20.17
C GLY A 19 16.28 6.95 -21.04
N GLN A 20 16.16 6.87 -22.38
CA GLN A 20 17.18 7.39 -23.30
C GLN A 20 17.16 8.91 -23.44
N SER A 21 16.16 9.57 -22.85
CA SER A 21 16.08 11.04 -22.82
C SER A 21 17.16 11.65 -21.93
N ASP A 22 17.48 12.91 -22.17
CA ASP A 22 18.37 13.73 -21.36
C ASP A 22 17.96 13.74 -19.87
N TYR A 23 18.96 13.65 -18.97
CA TYR A 23 18.75 13.77 -17.53
C TYR A 23 18.95 15.22 -17.07
N LEU A 24 17.96 16.07 -17.35
CA LEU A 24 17.87 17.45 -16.83
C LEU A 24 19.14 18.31 -17.05
N GLY A 25 19.79 18.16 -18.20
CA GLY A 25 21.00 18.87 -18.58
C GLY A 25 22.31 18.25 -18.09
N GLU A 26 22.27 17.14 -17.35
CA GLU A 26 23.45 16.35 -16.99
C GLU A 26 23.89 15.51 -18.21
N ARG A 27 25.19 15.18 -18.31
CA ARG A 27 25.75 14.46 -19.46
C ARG A 27 25.48 12.95 -19.46
N ILE A 28 24.33 12.53 -18.94
CA ILE A 28 23.89 11.14 -18.88
C ILE A 28 22.39 11.05 -19.20
N SER A 29 21.94 9.88 -19.64
CA SER A 29 20.51 9.60 -19.81
C SER A 29 19.84 9.26 -18.48
N GLN A 30 18.51 9.37 -18.42
CA GLN A 30 17.78 9.00 -17.19
C GLN A 30 17.93 7.51 -16.85
N LEU A 31 18.08 6.65 -17.86
CA LEU A 31 18.37 5.24 -17.66
C LEU A 31 19.75 5.03 -17.04
N GLN A 32 20.78 5.72 -17.56
CA GLN A 32 22.14 5.66 -16.99
C GLN A 32 22.13 6.09 -15.52
N HIS A 33 21.41 7.18 -15.20
CA HIS A 33 21.25 7.65 -13.83
C HIS A 33 20.64 6.58 -12.92
N SER A 34 19.48 6.02 -13.29
CA SER A 34 18.83 4.96 -12.51
C SER A 34 19.73 3.73 -12.29
N LEU A 35 20.46 3.30 -13.33
CA LEU A 35 21.36 2.15 -13.24
C LEU A 35 22.58 2.42 -12.35
N GLN A 36 23.14 3.63 -12.41
CA GLN A 36 24.24 4.05 -11.52
C GLN A 36 23.77 4.13 -10.06
N CYS A 37 22.57 4.64 -9.78
CA CYS A 37 21.98 4.61 -8.44
C CYS A 37 21.88 3.18 -7.90
N ALA A 38 21.34 2.26 -8.71
CA ALA A 38 21.20 0.86 -8.34
C ALA A 38 22.55 0.19 -8.09
N TYR A 39 23.55 0.47 -8.93
CA TYR A 39 24.91 -0.08 -8.79
C TYR A 39 25.60 0.44 -7.53
N LEU A 40 25.50 1.74 -7.25
CA LEU A 40 26.05 2.34 -6.04
C LEU A 40 25.38 1.78 -4.77
N ALA A 41 24.06 1.56 -4.82
CA ALA A 41 23.33 0.89 -3.73
C ALA A 41 23.79 -0.56 -3.54
N HIS A 42 23.92 -1.31 -4.64
CA HIS A 42 24.30 -2.72 -4.62
C HIS A 42 25.73 -2.95 -4.12
N THR A 43 26.63 -2.02 -4.40
CA THR A 43 28.04 -2.08 -3.96
C THR A 43 28.27 -1.47 -2.57
N ASP A 44 27.24 -0.88 -1.96
CA ASP A 44 27.33 -0.32 -0.62
C ASP A 44 27.50 -1.42 0.44
N PRO A 45 28.46 -1.31 1.37
CA PRO A 45 28.72 -2.35 2.37
C PRO A 45 27.61 -2.49 3.42
N THR A 46 26.77 -1.46 3.60
CA THR A 46 25.67 -1.45 4.58
C THR A 46 24.38 -1.95 3.96
N TYR A 47 24.08 -1.51 2.72
CA TYR A 47 22.77 -1.73 2.09
C TYR A 47 22.80 -2.66 0.87
N GLY A 48 23.96 -3.06 0.36
CA GLY A 48 24.09 -3.84 -0.87
C GLY A 48 23.42 -5.21 -0.85
N SER A 49 23.23 -5.79 0.35
CA SER A 49 22.49 -7.05 0.56
C SER A 49 20.98 -6.87 0.69
N ASP A 50 20.48 -5.64 0.80
CA ASP A 50 19.06 -5.34 0.96
C ASP A 50 18.42 -5.07 -0.41
N ALA A 51 17.81 -6.11 -0.98
CA ALA A 51 17.23 -6.07 -2.31
C ALA A 51 16.20 -4.94 -2.49
N GLU A 52 15.41 -4.62 -1.46
CA GLU A 52 14.40 -3.57 -1.54
C GLU A 52 15.03 -2.17 -1.62
N ILE A 53 16.16 -1.95 -0.95
CA ILE A 53 16.89 -0.68 -1.03
C ILE A 53 17.57 -0.52 -2.39
N VAL A 54 18.22 -1.58 -2.90
CA VAL A 54 18.81 -1.58 -4.24
C VAL A 54 17.74 -1.31 -5.29
N LEU A 55 16.59 -1.97 -5.18
CA LEU A 55 15.45 -1.76 -6.08
C LEU A 55 14.88 -0.33 -5.96
N ALA A 56 14.77 0.20 -4.75
CA ALA A 56 14.31 1.57 -4.56
C ALA A 56 15.28 2.58 -5.18
N ALA A 57 16.59 2.36 -5.11
CA ALA A 57 17.57 3.20 -5.77
C ALA A 57 17.43 3.16 -7.30
N LEU A 58 17.19 1.97 -7.87
CA LEU A 58 16.89 1.82 -9.31
C LEU A 58 15.62 2.58 -9.72
N LEU A 59 14.57 2.51 -8.88
CA LEU A 59 13.23 3.00 -9.20
C LEU A 59 12.90 4.39 -8.64
N HIS A 60 13.83 5.09 -7.98
CA HIS A 60 13.51 6.33 -7.26
C HIS A 60 12.90 7.42 -8.17
N ASP A 61 13.28 7.41 -9.44
CA ASP A 61 12.82 8.34 -10.48
C ASP A 61 11.69 7.75 -11.36
N VAL A 62 11.13 6.60 -11.01
CA VAL A 62 10.19 5.85 -11.87
C VAL A 62 8.96 6.65 -12.28
N GLY A 63 8.52 7.59 -11.45
CA GLY A 63 7.42 8.50 -11.75
C GLY A 63 7.66 9.38 -12.98
N ARG A 64 8.88 9.45 -13.52
CA ARG A 64 9.19 10.12 -14.78
C ARG A 64 8.85 9.29 -16.01
N PHE A 65 8.88 7.96 -15.88
CA PHE A 65 8.76 7.02 -17.00
C PHE A 65 7.34 6.48 -17.20
N ILE A 66 6.43 6.68 -16.25
CA ILE A 66 5.09 6.08 -16.35
C ILE A 66 4.14 6.93 -17.21
N PRO A 67 3.14 6.34 -17.89
CA PRO A 67 2.25 7.05 -18.80
C PRO A 67 1.55 8.27 -18.19
N ASP A 68 1.04 8.13 -16.96
CA ASP A 68 0.35 9.19 -16.19
C ASP A 68 1.22 10.42 -15.91
N ALA A 69 2.54 10.28 -16.05
CA ALA A 69 3.44 11.40 -15.84
C ALA A 69 3.19 12.52 -16.86
N LYS A 70 2.64 12.22 -18.05
CA LYS A 70 2.41 13.21 -19.11
C LYS A 70 1.37 14.29 -18.74
N ASP A 71 0.46 13.98 -17.83
CA ASP A 71 -0.61 14.89 -17.42
C ASP A 71 -0.20 15.83 -16.26
N MET A 72 1.02 15.67 -15.72
CA MET A 72 1.51 16.49 -14.61
C MET A 72 2.11 17.81 -15.09
N PRO A 73 1.93 18.91 -14.32
CA PRO A 73 2.55 20.19 -14.64
C PRO A 73 4.08 20.07 -14.71
N ALA A 74 4.64 20.53 -15.84
CA ALA A 74 6.07 20.72 -15.95
C ALA A 74 6.54 21.81 -14.97
N MET A 75 7.61 21.54 -14.25
CA MET A 75 8.32 22.56 -13.50
C MET A 75 9.26 23.27 -14.47
N ILE A 76 9.01 24.56 -14.67
CA ILE A 76 9.81 25.45 -15.50
C ILE A 76 10.39 26.52 -14.59
N ALA A 77 11.70 26.73 -14.66
CA ALA A 77 12.35 27.76 -13.89
C ALA A 77 12.14 29.16 -14.50
N PRO A 78 12.48 30.25 -13.79
CA PRO A 78 12.26 31.61 -14.28
C PRO A 78 12.99 31.94 -15.60
N ASP A 79 14.04 31.19 -15.93
CA ASP A 79 14.81 31.30 -17.19
C ASP A 79 14.24 30.45 -18.33
N GLY A 80 13.09 29.79 -18.12
CA GLY A 80 12.45 28.93 -19.12
C GLY A 80 13.00 27.50 -19.21
N ALA A 81 14.03 27.13 -18.43
CA ALA A 81 14.57 25.78 -18.50
C ALA A 81 13.66 24.76 -17.80
N TYR A 82 13.48 23.60 -18.43
CA TYR A 82 12.76 22.47 -17.86
C TYR A 82 13.57 21.85 -16.72
N ILE A 83 12.98 21.80 -15.53
CA ILE A 83 13.63 21.29 -14.31
C ILE A 83 13.00 20.00 -13.78
N GLY A 84 11.97 19.47 -14.46
CA GLY A 84 11.30 18.21 -14.12
C GLY A 84 9.77 18.32 -14.14
N ARG A 85 9.10 17.31 -13.57
CA ARG A 85 7.65 17.34 -13.31
C ARG A 85 7.39 17.44 -11.82
N ALA A 86 6.39 18.22 -11.45
CA ALA A 86 5.97 18.29 -10.05
C ALA A 86 5.58 16.88 -9.56
N SER A 87 6.10 16.48 -8.40
CA SER A 87 5.65 15.30 -7.67
C SER A 87 5.89 13.92 -8.31
N HIS A 88 6.91 13.77 -9.17
CA HIS A 88 7.31 12.46 -9.69
C HIS A 88 7.66 11.45 -8.60
N GLU A 89 8.17 11.90 -7.45
CA GLU A 89 8.40 11.09 -6.26
C GLU A 89 7.10 10.49 -5.72
N VAL A 90 6.06 11.33 -5.58
CA VAL A 90 4.74 10.91 -5.09
C VAL A 90 4.05 10.00 -6.12
N LEU A 91 4.19 10.33 -7.40
CA LEU A 91 3.61 9.55 -8.48
C LEU A 91 4.26 8.16 -8.57
N GLY A 92 5.59 8.10 -8.52
CA GLY A 92 6.35 6.85 -8.51
C GLY A 92 6.00 5.99 -7.32
N GLU A 93 6.00 6.55 -6.12
CA GLU A 93 5.56 5.88 -4.89
C GLU A 93 4.14 5.30 -5.05
N ARG A 94 3.18 6.13 -5.47
CA ARG A 94 1.78 5.71 -5.63
C ARG A 94 1.65 4.60 -6.66
N TYR A 95 2.33 4.73 -7.79
CA TYR A 95 2.30 3.75 -8.87
C TYR A 95 2.88 2.40 -8.43
N LEU A 96 4.05 2.39 -7.77
CA LEU A 96 4.63 1.15 -7.25
C LEU A 96 3.72 0.50 -6.18
N ARG A 97 3.05 1.31 -5.34
CA ARG A 97 2.06 0.79 -4.39
C ARG A 97 0.88 0.14 -5.08
N GLN A 98 0.42 0.66 -6.23
CA GLN A 98 -0.64 0.06 -7.04
C GLN A 98 -0.19 -1.26 -7.69
N LEU A 99 1.08 -1.37 -8.07
CA LEU A 99 1.66 -2.62 -8.54
C LEU A 99 1.82 -3.66 -7.42
N GLY A 100 1.69 -3.27 -6.15
CA GLY A 100 1.81 -4.17 -5.00
C GLY A 100 3.24 -4.39 -4.53
N PHE A 101 4.13 -3.41 -4.74
CA PHE A 101 5.41 -3.37 -4.03
C PHE A 101 5.23 -3.06 -2.54
N SER A 102 6.25 -3.35 -1.76
CA SER A 102 6.22 -3.13 -0.32
C SER A 102 6.21 -1.65 0.01
N GLU A 103 5.71 -1.33 1.20
CA GLU A 103 5.74 0.05 1.70
C GLU A 103 7.17 0.58 1.84
N LYS A 104 8.15 -0.29 2.10
CA LYS A 104 9.56 0.07 2.15
C LYS A 104 10.06 0.58 0.80
N VAL A 105 9.87 -0.20 -0.28
CA VAL A 105 10.27 0.22 -1.64
C VAL A 105 9.53 1.50 -2.03
N CYS A 106 8.22 1.55 -1.80
CA CYS A 106 7.40 2.71 -2.17
C CYS A 106 7.88 3.99 -1.46
N GLN A 107 8.06 3.95 -0.14
CA GLN A 107 8.49 5.11 0.62
C GLN A 107 9.94 5.53 0.32
N LEU A 108 10.85 4.59 0.05
CA LEU A 108 12.21 4.94 -0.35
C LEU A 108 12.22 5.68 -1.69
N VAL A 109 11.41 5.21 -2.66
CA VAL A 109 11.23 5.87 -3.96
C VAL A 109 10.64 7.28 -3.80
N GLY A 110 9.59 7.42 -2.99
CA GLY A 110 8.92 8.71 -2.76
C GLY A 110 9.72 9.71 -1.92
N ALA A 111 10.78 9.27 -1.24
CA ALA A 111 11.48 10.10 -0.25
C ALA A 111 12.64 10.93 -0.78
N HIS A 112 13.07 10.79 -2.04
CA HIS A 112 14.31 11.45 -2.48
C HIS A 112 14.23 13.00 -2.45
N VAL A 113 13.04 13.60 -2.58
CA VAL A 113 12.84 15.04 -2.36
C VAL A 113 12.91 15.39 -0.88
N LEU A 114 12.22 14.61 -0.02
CA LEU A 114 12.24 14.75 1.43
C LEU A 114 13.67 14.65 1.97
N ALA A 115 14.41 13.61 1.57
CA ALA A 115 15.77 13.34 1.95
C ALA A 115 16.71 14.49 1.54
N LYS A 116 16.55 15.06 0.33
CA LYS A 116 17.31 16.24 -0.08
C LYS A 116 17.11 17.40 0.88
N ARG A 117 15.85 17.71 1.24
CA ARG A 117 15.51 18.81 2.15
C ARG A 117 16.04 18.57 3.57
N PHE A 118 16.01 17.33 4.03
CA PHE A 118 16.58 16.94 5.31
C PHE A 118 18.11 17.14 5.34
N LEU A 119 18.82 16.64 4.33
CA LEU A 119 20.29 16.72 4.26
C LEU A 119 20.77 18.17 4.23
N VAL A 120 20.19 19.02 3.38
CA VAL A 120 20.59 20.45 3.34
C VAL A 120 20.30 21.19 4.64
N SER A 121 19.34 20.73 5.44
CA SER A 121 19.02 21.32 6.75
C SER A 121 19.89 20.82 7.89
N THR A 122 20.44 19.61 7.79
CA THR A 122 21.15 18.95 8.88
C THR A 122 22.65 18.84 8.65
N GLU A 123 23.09 18.92 7.40
CA GLU A 123 24.49 18.86 6.97
C GLU A 123 24.86 20.12 6.21
N GLY A 124 25.51 21.07 6.89
CA GLY A 124 25.79 22.41 6.34
C GLY A 124 26.59 22.41 5.04
N GLU A 125 27.43 21.40 4.81
CA GLU A 125 28.22 21.27 3.58
C GLU A 125 27.44 20.62 2.42
N TYR A 126 26.33 19.93 2.69
CA TYR A 126 25.60 19.15 1.69
C TYR A 126 25.03 20.03 0.57
N TYR A 127 24.54 21.23 0.92
CA TYR A 127 24.02 22.16 -0.08
C TYR A 127 25.07 22.54 -1.14
N GLY A 128 26.35 22.62 -0.76
CA GLY A 128 27.45 22.92 -1.66
C GLY A 128 27.69 21.84 -2.72
N GLY A 129 27.44 20.58 -2.38
CA GLY A 129 27.62 19.42 -3.26
C GLY A 129 26.46 19.14 -4.23
N LEU A 130 25.33 19.83 -4.09
CA LEU A 130 24.20 19.68 -5.01
C LEU A 130 24.53 20.22 -6.41
N SER A 131 24.06 19.53 -7.46
CA SER A 131 24.10 20.11 -8.82
C SER A 131 23.19 21.33 -8.94
N GLU A 132 23.44 22.18 -9.93
CA GLU A 132 22.67 23.43 -10.10
C GLU A 132 21.17 23.16 -10.33
N THR A 133 20.83 22.10 -11.04
CA THR A 133 19.44 21.62 -11.19
C THR A 133 18.83 21.22 -9.84
N SER A 134 19.56 20.49 -8.99
CA SER A 134 19.12 20.10 -7.64
C SER A 134 18.88 21.31 -6.73
N LYS A 135 19.75 22.33 -6.78
CA LYS A 135 19.59 23.59 -6.04
C LYS A 135 18.37 24.39 -6.49
N ARG A 136 18.14 24.46 -7.82
CA ARG A 136 16.98 25.14 -8.40
C ARG A 136 15.66 24.50 -7.97
N THR A 137 15.55 23.17 -8.09
CA THR A 137 14.33 22.42 -7.72
C THR A 137 14.02 22.49 -6.23
N LEU A 138 15.04 22.55 -5.36
CA LEU A 138 14.87 22.64 -3.91
C LEU A 138 13.96 23.81 -3.48
N ARG A 139 14.08 24.97 -4.14
CA ARG A 139 13.27 26.16 -3.82
C ARG A 139 11.78 25.92 -4.06
N PHE A 140 11.44 25.23 -5.13
CA PHE A 140 10.06 24.90 -5.48
C PHE A 140 9.50 23.73 -4.64
N GLN A 141 10.36 22.95 -4.00
CA GLN A 141 10.00 21.80 -3.18
C GLN A 141 9.83 22.13 -1.69
N GLY A 142 9.77 23.42 -1.34
CA GLY A 142 9.58 23.88 0.03
C GLY A 142 10.87 24.16 0.80
N GLY A 143 12.04 24.16 0.13
CA GLY A 143 13.30 24.60 0.72
C GLY A 143 13.78 23.73 1.88
N PHE A 144 14.44 24.36 2.86
CA PHE A 144 14.96 23.71 4.06
C PHE A 144 13.83 23.16 4.94
N PHE A 145 14.12 22.09 5.67
CA PHE A 145 13.32 21.66 6.81
C PHE A 145 13.38 22.66 7.97
N THR A 146 12.25 22.82 8.67
CA THR A 146 12.20 23.40 10.01
C THR A 146 12.70 22.41 11.06
N GLU A 147 13.02 22.87 12.27
CA GLU A 147 13.44 22.00 13.38
C GLU A 147 12.40 20.92 13.70
N GLU A 148 11.12 21.27 13.63
CA GLU A 148 10.01 20.33 13.82
C GLU A 148 10.01 19.25 12.72
N GLN A 149 10.17 19.62 11.45
CA GLN A 149 10.24 18.68 10.34
C GLN A 149 11.45 17.74 10.46
N VAL A 150 12.60 18.24 10.95
CA VAL A 150 13.78 17.40 11.24
C VAL A 150 13.46 16.39 12.34
N ARG A 151 12.83 16.84 13.43
CA ARG A 151 12.44 15.95 14.54
C ARG A 151 11.47 14.88 14.08
N ASP A 152 10.47 15.24 13.28
CA ASP A 152 9.47 14.31 12.80
C ASP A 152 10.07 13.28 11.83
N ALA A 153 10.96 13.72 10.94
CA ALA A 153 11.68 12.82 10.02
C ALA A 153 12.57 11.81 10.75
N ARG A 154 13.13 12.16 11.92
CA ARG A 154 13.92 11.23 12.74
C ARG A 154 13.11 10.08 13.36
N ASN A 155 11.78 10.18 13.37
CA ASN A 155 10.91 9.09 13.82
C ASN A 155 10.66 8.04 12.72
N ASP A 156 11.12 8.29 11.50
CA ASP A 156 10.98 7.37 10.37
C ASP A 156 12.02 6.23 10.45
N PRO A 157 11.59 4.96 10.55
CA PRO A 157 12.52 3.84 10.67
C PRO A 157 13.39 3.61 9.43
N TRP A 158 13.05 4.23 8.30
CA TRP A 158 13.80 4.12 7.05
C TRP A 158 14.56 5.41 6.69
N LEU A 159 14.63 6.40 7.60
CA LEU A 159 15.31 7.67 7.33
C LEU A 159 16.71 7.44 6.75
N ASP A 160 17.56 6.66 7.41
CA ASP A 160 18.96 6.45 6.97
C ASP A 160 19.04 5.86 5.56
N ALA A 161 18.15 4.90 5.24
CA ALA A 161 18.07 4.32 3.90
C ALA A 161 17.56 5.36 2.87
N LYS A 162 16.59 6.22 3.23
CA LYS A 162 16.13 7.33 2.38
C LYS A 162 17.26 8.32 2.10
N LEU A 163 18.09 8.63 3.10
CA LEU A 163 19.27 9.48 2.96
C LEU A 163 20.33 8.81 2.07
N ALA A 164 20.57 7.50 2.23
CA ALA A 164 21.51 6.75 1.40
C ALA A 164 21.11 6.76 -0.08
N VAL A 165 19.83 6.48 -0.38
CA VAL A 165 19.27 6.58 -1.74
C VAL A 165 19.51 7.97 -2.32
N ARG A 166 19.28 9.02 -1.53
CA ARG A 166 19.53 10.39 -1.98
C ARG A 166 20.99 10.68 -2.29
N ARG A 167 21.92 10.14 -1.50
CA ARG A 167 23.36 10.31 -1.76
C ARG A 167 23.80 9.58 -3.01
N TRP A 168 23.23 8.41 -3.29
CA TRP A 168 23.50 7.71 -4.56
C TRP A 168 22.92 8.47 -5.75
N ASP A 169 21.71 9.04 -5.64
CA ASP A 169 21.14 9.97 -6.63
C ASP A 169 22.12 11.11 -6.95
N ASP A 170 22.64 11.80 -5.93
CA ASP A 170 23.57 12.91 -6.19
C ASP A 170 24.93 12.45 -6.80
N ARG A 171 25.37 11.21 -6.54
CA ARG A 171 26.63 10.63 -7.08
C ARG A 171 26.49 10.01 -8.47
N ALA A 172 25.30 9.57 -8.86
CA ALA A 172 25.01 8.81 -10.07
C ALA A 172 24.90 9.71 -11.32
N LYS A 173 25.97 10.46 -11.62
CA LYS A 173 26.02 11.48 -12.68
C LYS A 173 27.29 11.40 -13.54
N ASP A 174 27.95 10.24 -13.53
CA ASP A 174 29.24 10.05 -14.21
C ASP A 174 29.05 9.43 -15.61
N PRO A 175 29.33 10.15 -16.71
CA PRO A 175 29.21 9.61 -18.07
C PRO A 175 30.12 8.42 -18.37
N GLY A 176 31.20 8.25 -17.61
CA GLY A 176 32.19 7.18 -17.79
C GLY A 176 31.95 5.95 -16.91
N MET A 177 30.95 5.97 -16.03
CA MET A 177 30.70 4.85 -15.12
C MET A 177 30.01 3.70 -15.86
N GLU A 178 30.71 2.57 -15.98
CA GLU A 178 30.18 1.33 -16.50
C GLU A 178 29.40 0.59 -15.41
N VAL A 179 28.13 0.27 -15.68
CA VAL A 179 27.22 -0.41 -14.75
C VAL A 179 26.39 -1.46 -15.48
N PRO A 180 25.92 -2.51 -14.77
CA PRO A 180 25.00 -3.49 -15.35
C PRO A 180 23.72 -2.87 -15.89
N GLY A 181 23.13 -3.49 -16.92
CA GLY A 181 21.83 -3.11 -17.47
C GLY A 181 20.64 -3.50 -16.58
N LEU A 182 19.42 -3.18 -17.03
CA LEU A 182 18.19 -3.53 -16.30
C LEU A 182 17.98 -5.04 -16.12
N ASP A 183 18.46 -5.83 -17.07
CA ASP A 183 18.41 -7.30 -17.04
C ASP A 183 19.08 -7.87 -15.79
N ALA A 184 20.16 -7.25 -15.31
CA ALA A 184 20.84 -7.66 -14.09
C ALA A 184 19.98 -7.49 -12.81
N TYR A 185 18.93 -6.67 -12.87
CA TYR A 185 18.04 -6.38 -11.74
C TYR A 185 16.66 -7.02 -11.88
N GLU A 186 16.35 -7.71 -12.99
CA GLU A 186 15.02 -8.27 -13.25
C GLU A 186 14.63 -9.31 -12.19
N ASP A 187 15.49 -10.29 -11.92
CA ASP A 187 15.25 -11.33 -10.91
C ASP A 187 15.12 -10.74 -9.50
N LEU A 188 15.87 -9.68 -9.20
CA LEU A 188 15.76 -8.97 -7.93
C LEU A 188 14.39 -8.28 -7.81
N ALA A 189 13.97 -7.54 -8.83
CA ALA A 189 12.69 -6.85 -8.86
C ALA A 189 11.50 -7.82 -8.79
N VAL A 190 11.59 -8.94 -9.51
CA VAL A 190 10.57 -9.99 -9.50
C VAL A 190 10.45 -10.61 -8.11
N ARG A 191 11.57 -10.96 -7.46
CA ARG A 191 11.55 -11.51 -6.10
C ARG A 191 10.95 -10.54 -5.10
N CYS A 192 11.39 -9.28 -5.09
CA CYS A 192 10.79 -8.26 -4.22
C CYS A 192 9.27 -8.13 -4.42
N LEU A 193 8.80 -8.19 -5.67
CA LEU A 193 7.38 -8.11 -5.96
C LEU A 193 6.62 -9.38 -5.53
N ILE A 194 7.19 -10.57 -5.74
CA ILE A 194 6.62 -11.84 -5.27
C ILE A 194 6.50 -11.82 -3.75
N ASP A 195 7.58 -11.51 -3.04
CA ASP A 195 7.62 -11.52 -1.58
C ASP A 195 6.63 -10.49 -0.99
N SER A 196 6.54 -9.31 -1.62
CA SER A 196 5.58 -8.29 -1.20
C SER A 196 4.13 -8.69 -1.49
N ARG A 197 3.86 -9.30 -2.65
CA ARG A 197 2.51 -9.75 -3.00
C ARG A 197 2.07 -11.00 -2.25
N ALA A 198 3.00 -11.75 -1.64
CA ALA A 198 2.68 -12.90 -0.81
C ALA A 198 2.13 -12.52 0.59
N ARG A 199 2.20 -11.24 0.97
CA ARG A 199 1.84 -10.77 2.32
C ARG A 199 0.98 -9.53 2.32
N VAL A 200 0.14 -9.39 3.34
CA VAL A 200 -0.67 -8.21 3.65
C VAL A 200 -0.18 -7.63 4.98
N VAL A 201 -0.07 -6.31 5.05
CA VAL A 201 0.24 -5.58 6.29
C VAL A 201 -1.06 -5.11 6.93
N VAL A 202 -1.29 -5.48 8.19
CA VAL A 202 -2.35 -4.91 9.03
C VAL A 202 -1.67 -4.09 10.12
N VAL A 203 -1.78 -2.76 10.01
CA VAL A 203 -1.04 -1.80 10.85
C VAL A 203 0.48 -1.98 10.68
N ASP A 204 1.11 -2.77 11.54
CA ASP A 204 2.56 -3.07 11.58
C ASP A 204 2.85 -4.57 11.50
N ARG A 205 1.83 -5.41 11.27
CA ARG A 205 1.90 -6.87 11.32
C ARG A 205 1.73 -7.47 9.93
N LEU A 206 2.55 -8.47 9.62
CA LEU A 206 2.54 -9.17 8.34
C LEU A 206 1.73 -10.47 8.43
N TYR A 207 0.82 -10.65 7.47
CA TYR A 207 0.03 -11.87 7.29
C TYR A 207 0.24 -12.41 5.88
N ALA A 208 0.18 -13.73 5.70
CA ALA A 208 0.11 -14.30 4.37
C ALA A 208 -1.27 -14.00 3.73
N LEU A 209 -1.38 -14.22 2.41
CA LEU A 209 -2.66 -14.16 1.74
C LEU A 209 -3.58 -15.29 2.24
N PRO A 210 -4.90 -15.03 2.34
CA PRO A 210 -5.85 -16.07 2.69
C PRO A 210 -5.84 -17.17 1.63
N VAL A 211 -5.77 -18.43 2.08
CA VAL A 211 -5.92 -19.64 1.23
C VAL A 211 -7.30 -20.28 1.38
N LYS A 212 -8.17 -19.62 2.16
CA LYS A 212 -9.56 -19.99 2.41
C LYS A 212 -10.45 -18.77 2.22
N PRO A 213 -11.72 -18.95 1.79
CA PRO A 213 -12.67 -17.85 1.73
C PRO A 213 -12.83 -17.20 3.10
N VAL A 214 -12.90 -15.87 3.13
CA VAL A 214 -13.12 -15.09 4.35
C VAL A 214 -14.43 -14.33 4.24
N LEU A 215 -15.24 -14.38 5.29
CA LEU A 215 -16.46 -13.59 5.44
C LEU A 215 -16.38 -12.80 6.75
N ILE A 216 -16.41 -11.46 6.67
CA ILE A 216 -16.55 -10.57 7.81
C ILE A 216 -17.93 -9.93 7.76
N ILE A 217 -18.68 -10.03 8.85
CA ILE A 217 -19.97 -9.39 9.05
C ILE A 217 -19.85 -8.41 10.22
N VAL A 218 -20.00 -7.13 9.91
CA VAL A 218 -20.01 -6.04 10.88
C VAL A 218 -21.45 -5.72 11.27
N VAL A 219 -21.70 -5.68 12.57
CA VAL A 219 -23.01 -5.37 13.18
C VAL A 219 -22.89 -4.23 14.19
N SER A 220 -24.02 -3.64 14.60
CA SER A 220 -24.04 -2.64 15.66
C SER A 220 -23.68 -3.24 17.02
N GLU A 221 -23.11 -2.42 17.91
CA GLU A 221 -22.65 -2.86 19.23
C GLU A 221 -23.79 -3.41 20.10
N CYS A 222 -24.95 -2.74 20.10
CA CYS A 222 -26.15 -3.19 20.82
C CYS A 222 -26.64 -4.56 20.33
N LEU A 223 -26.66 -4.76 19.01
CA LEU A 223 -27.08 -6.03 18.41
C LEU A 223 -26.11 -7.17 18.76
N PHE A 224 -24.81 -6.89 18.70
CA PHE A 224 -23.77 -7.83 19.07
C PHE A 224 -23.86 -8.22 20.55
N GLU A 225 -24.06 -7.25 21.45
CA GLU A 225 -24.22 -7.48 22.89
C GLU A 225 -25.38 -8.41 23.20
N GLN A 226 -26.53 -8.12 22.63
CA GLN A 226 -27.73 -8.92 22.83
C GLN A 226 -27.52 -10.36 22.33
N ALA A 227 -26.91 -10.53 21.15
CA ALA A 227 -26.64 -11.85 20.58
C ALA A 227 -25.61 -12.67 21.38
N VAL A 228 -24.61 -12.03 22.00
CA VAL A 228 -23.66 -12.68 22.91
C VAL A 228 -24.36 -13.08 24.21
N GLN A 229 -25.16 -12.19 24.80
CA GLN A 229 -25.87 -12.43 26.06
C GLN A 229 -26.84 -13.61 25.94
N ASP A 230 -27.55 -13.72 24.83
CA ASP A 230 -28.51 -14.81 24.57
C ASP A 230 -27.82 -16.10 24.12
N GLY A 231 -26.50 -16.11 23.97
CA GLY A 231 -25.71 -17.29 23.64
C GLY A 231 -25.72 -17.71 22.17
N VAL A 232 -26.39 -16.94 21.29
CA VAL A 232 -26.65 -17.33 19.90
C VAL A 232 -25.34 -17.42 19.10
N ILE A 233 -24.53 -16.37 19.13
CA ILE A 233 -23.27 -16.32 18.38
C ILE A 233 -22.11 -16.97 19.15
N SER A 234 -22.22 -17.12 20.47
CA SER A 234 -21.19 -17.79 21.29
C SER A 234 -21.27 -19.32 21.19
N GLY A 235 -22.42 -19.87 20.81
CA GLY A 235 -22.63 -21.29 20.49
C GLY A 235 -22.11 -21.73 19.12
N MET A 236 -21.79 -20.79 18.21
CA MET A 236 -21.33 -21.08 16.84
C MET A 236 -19.84 -21.50 16.74
N LYS A 237 -19.22 -21.89 17.87
CA LYS A 237 -17.77 -22.17 17.99
C LYS A 237 -17.27 -23.42 17.26
N ASP A 238 -18.15 -24.22 16.67
CA ASP A 238 -17.77 -25.53 16.11
C ASP A 238 -17.17 -25.46 14.69
N HIS A 239 -17.18 -24.30 13.99
CA HIS A 239 -16.83 -24.20 12.55
C HIS A 239 -15.94 -23.00 12.15
N ASP A 240 -14.83 -22.74 12.84
CA ASP A 240 -13.87 -21.66 12.50
C ASP A 240 -14.40 -20.21 12.63
N TRP A 241 -15.47 -20.02 13.40
CA TRP A 241 -16.04 -18.70 13.65
C TRP A 241 -15.19 -17.84 14.60
N ILE A 242 -15.04 -16.58 14.24
CA ILE A 242 -14.41 -15.54 15.04
C ILE A 242 -15.51 -14.58 15.50
N VAL A 243 -15.74 -14.53 16.81
CA VAL A 243 -16.74 -13.63 17.41
C VAL A 243 -16.03 -12.76 18.42
N GLY A 244 -16.02 -11.46 18.18
CA GLY A 244 -15.32 -10.51 19.04
C GLY A 244 -15.63 -9.06 18.68
N ARG A 245 -15.22 -8.16 19.57
CA ARG A 245 -15.21 -6.72 19.30
C ARG A 245 -13.83 -6.34 18.82
N TYR A 246 -13.78 -5.63 17.71
CA TYR A 246 -12.52 -5.17 17.14
C TYR A 246 -12.60 -3.68 16.85
N PRO A 247 -11.51 -2.93 17.09
CA PRO A 247 -11.51 -1.51 16.90
C PRO A 247 -11.41 -1.12 15.43
N HIS A 248 -12.10 -0.05 15.05
CA HIS A 248 -11.75 0.68 13.84
C HIS A 248 -10.50 1.51 14.11
N THR A 249 -9.39 1.12 13.48
CA THR A 249 -8.11 1.79 13.64
C THR A 249 -7.86 2.72 12.45
N LYS A 250 -7.38 3.93 12.76
CA LYS A 250 -6.85 4.91 11.79
C LYS A 250 -5.42 5.24 12.15
N ASN A 251 -4.54 5.26 11.15
CA ASN A 251 -3.14 5.60 11.34
C ASN A 251 -2.89 7.07 10.93
N GLY A 252 -3.01 7.99 11.88
CA GLY A 252 -2.87 9.42 11.63
C GLY A 252 -3.88 9.93 10.59
N ASN A 253 -3.39 10.58 9.53
CA ASN A 253 -4.20 11.06 8.39
C ASN A 253 -4.41 10.02 7.28
N ARG A 254 -4.00 8.75 7.47
CA ARG A 254 -4.18 7.71 6.46
C ARG A 254 -5.64 7.24 6.40
N HIS A 255 -5.96 6.54 5.30
CA HIS A 255 -7.21 5.80 5.16
C HIS A 255 -7.44 4.86 6.35
N PRO A 256 -8.70 4.53 6.69
CA PRO A 256 -9.00 3.48 7.66
C PRO A 256 -8.22 2.20 7.34
N VAL A 257 -7.70 1.52 8.37
CA VAL A 257 -6.90 0.30 8.20
C VAL A 257 -7.64 -0.76 7.37
N GLU A 258 -8.95 -0.78 7.46
CA GLU A 258 -9.81 -1.68 6.68
C GLU A 258 -9.71 -1.44 5.17
N GLU A 259 -9.84 -0.18 4.74
CA GLU A 259 -9.71 0.18 3.32
C GLU A 259 -8.30 -0.17 2.81
N GLU A 260 -7.28 0.09 3.62
CA GLU A 260 -5.88 -0.24 3.29
C GLU A 260 -5.66 -1.75 3.16
N VAL A 261 -6.25 -2.56 4.04
CA VAL A 261 -6.13 -4.03 3.98
C VAL A 261 -6.90 -4.59 2.78
N LEU A 262 -8.12 -4.12 2.53
CA LEU A 262 -8.95 -4.55 1.40
C LEU A 262 -8.30 -4.18 0.05
N ASP A 263 -7.73 -2.98 -0.06
CA ASP A 263 -6.97 -2.57 -1.24
C ASP A 263 -5.69 -3.40 -1.43
N GLN A 264 -4.97 -3.70 -0.35
CA GLN A 264 -3.80 -4.59 -0.41
C GLN A 264 -4.15 -5.99 -0.91
N LEU A 265 -5.24 -6.58 -0.43
CA LEU A 265 -5.74 -7.89 -0.87
C LEU A 265 -6.11 -7.86 -2.35
N SER A 266 -6.88 -6.84 -2.75
CA SER A 266 -7.30 -6.64 -4.14
C SER A 266 -6.10 -6.55 -5.09
N ARG A 267 -5.05 -5.81 -4.75
CA ARG A 267 -3.82 -5.70 -5.57
C ARG A 267 -2.98 -6.98 -5.65
N ARG A 268 -3.30 -7.99 -4.82
CA ARG A 268 -2.57 -9.25 -4.69
C ARG A 268 -3.32 -10.46 -5.24
N GLY A 269 -4.41 -10.22 -5.97
CA GLY A 269 -5.17 -11.29 -6.64
C GLY A 269 -6.34 -11.84 -5.83
N VAL A 270 -6.57 -11.35 -4.61
CA VAL A 270 -7.71 -11.76 -3.79
C VAL A 270 -8.96 -11.05 -4.31
N GLN A 271 -10.04 -11.82 -4.50
CA GLN A 271 -11.32 -11.26 -4.92
C GLN A 271 -12.01 -10.60 -3.73
N VAL A 272 -11.87 -9.28 -3.63
CA VAL A 272 -12.45 -8.51 -2.52
C VAL A 272 -13.87 -8.06 -2.86
N VAL A 273 -14.80 -8.32 -1.95
CA VAL A 273 -16.19 -7.83 -2.02
C VAL A 273 -16.47 -7.01 -0.77
N GLN A 274 -16.82 -5.74 -0.93
CA GLN A 274 -17.18 -4.86 0.18
C GLN A 274 -18.58 -4.30 -0.06
N MET A 275 -19.48 -4.48 0.90
CA MET A 275 -20.88 -4.02 0.81
C MET A 275 -21.35 -3.48 2.16
N SER A 276 -22.16 -2.43 2.15
CA SER A 276 -22.73 -1.85 3.37
C SER A 276 -24.21 -1.55 3.18
N ALA A 277 -25.05 -2.02 4.11
CA ALA A 277 -26.49 -1.83 4.09
C ALA A 277 -26.93 -0.38 4.32
N ASP A 278 -26.01 0.48 4.80
CA ASP A 278 -26.26 1.90 5.05
C ASP A 278 -25.60 2.83 4.01
N CYS A 279 -25.08 2.28 2.89
CA CYS A 279 -24.53 3.08 1.79
C CYS A 279 -25.60 3.47 0.75
N ASP A 280 -25.54 4.73 0.28
CA ASP A 280 -26.47 5.31 -0.69
C ASP A 280 -26.55 4.55 -2.03
N THR A 281 -25.54 3.76 -2.41
CA THR A 281 -25.57 3.02 -3.68
C THR A 281 -26.60 1.89 -3.71
N LEU A 282 -26.92 1.30 -2.55
CA LEU A 282 -27.99 0.30 -2.41
C LEU A 282 -29.38 0.93 -2.19
N SER A 283 -29.46 2.26 -2.02
CA SER A 283 -30.75 2.98 -1.95
C SER A 283 -31.53 2.97 -3.27
N SER A 284 -30.88 2.56 -4.37
CA SER A 284 -31.50 2.37 -5.69
C SER A 284 -32.27 1.05 -5.84
N LEU A 285 -32.18 0.14 -4.85
CA LEU A 285 -32.99 -1.07 -4.75
C LEU A 285 -34.29 -0.77 -3.97
N PRO A 286 -35.41 -1.49 -4.22
CA PRO A 286 -36.72 -1.09 -3.72
C PRO A 286 -36.75 -0.98 -2.19
N SER A 287 -37.57 -0.05 -1.70
CA SER A 287 -37.74 0.31 -0.29
C SER A 287 -37.75 -0.91 0.63
N THR A 288 -36.61 -1.19 1.24
CA THR A 288 -36.47 -2.17 2.30
C THR A 288 -36.06 -1.43 3.57
N ASP A 289 -36.72 -1.80 4.66
CA ASP A 289 -36.29 -1.45 6.01
C ASP A 289 -34.86 -1.95 6.28
N ALA A 290 -34.31 -1.62 7.45
CA ALA A 290 -32.96 -2.06 7.84
C ALA A 290 -32.76 -3.58 7.70
N ALA A 291 -33.83 -4.38 7.91
CA ALA A 291 -33.82 -5.82 7.75
C ALA A 291 -33.68 -6.27 6.30
N GLY A 292 -34.47 -5.73 5.37
CA GLY A 292 -34.37 -6.12 3.97
C GLY A 292 -33.04 -5.70 3.32
N ARG A 293 -32.50 -4.52 3.65
CA ARG A 293 -31.17 -4.11 3.14
C ARG A 293 -30.06 -5.02 3.65
N SER A 294 -30.10 -5.36 4.95
CA SER A 294 -29.12 -6.27 5.56
C SER A 294 -29.20 -7.68 4.97
N ARG A 295 -30.42 -8.18 4.69
CA ARG A 295 -30.61 -9.48 4.03
C ARG A 295 -29.99 -9.50 2.64
N LEU A 296 -30.23 -8.45 1.84
CA LEU A 296 -29.70 -8.36 0.48
C LEU A 296 -28.17 -8.28 0.46
N VAL A 297 -27.58 -7.48 1.35
CA VAL A 297 -26.12 -7.41 1.53
C VAL A 297 -25.55 -8.78 1.89
N LEU A 298 -26.21 -9.51 2.80
CA LEU A 298 -25.80 -10.84 3.21
C LEU A 298 -25.90 -11.85 2.07
N GLU A 299 -27.04 -11.95 1.40
CA GLU A 299 -27.27 -12.89 0.30
C GLU A 299 -26.30 -12.64 -0.87
N ASN A 300 -26.11 -11.37 -1.25
CA ASN A 300 -25.15 -11.01 -2.30
C ASN A 300 -23.72 -11.35 -1.89
N GLY A 301 -23.31 -11.04 -0.64
CA GLY A 301 -21.99 -11.37 -0.14
C GLY A 301 -21.73 -12.88 -0.12
N LEU A 302 -22.70 -13.67 0.37
CA LEU A 302 -22.61 -15.14 0.42
C LEU A 302 -22.49 -15.75 -0.99
N SER A 303 -23.21 -15.20 -1.96
CA SER A 303 -23.14 -15.68 -3.35
C SER A 303 -21.75 -15.56 -3.98
N MET A 304 -20.87 -14.72 -3.41
CA MET A 304 -19.52 -14.46 -3.93
C MET A 304 -18.45 -15.38 -3.30
N LEU A 305 -18.77 -16.11 -2.23
CA LEU A 305 -17.84 -17.03 -1.54
C LEU A 305 -17.55 -18.33 -2.32
N GLN A 306 -17.78 -18.37 -3.63
CA GLN A 306 -17.65 -19.57 -4.47
C GLN A 306 -16.20 -19.92 -4.85
N ASN A 307 -15.23 -19.05 -4.57
CA ASN A 307 -13.82 -19.25 -4.88
C ASN A 307 -12.97 -19.28 -3.61
N ASP A 308 -11.94 -20.13 -3.60
CA ASP A 308 -11.02 -20.33 -2.45
C ASP A 308 -10.28 -19.05 -2.01
N THR A 309 -10.25 -18.03 -2.86
CA THR A 309 -9.55 -16.74 -2.64
C THR A 309 -10.51 -15.54 -2.62
N THR A 310 -11.76 -15.72 -2.19
CA THR A 310 -12.70 -14.62 -1.96
C THR A 310 -12.55 -14.04 -0.55
N PHE A 311 -12.54 -12.71 -0.44
CA PHE A 311 -12.58 -11.99 0.83
C PHE A 311 -13.79 -11.04 0.84
N VAL A 312 -14.81 -11.38 1.62
CA VAL A 312 -16.08 -10.64 1.69
C VAL A 312 -16.16 -9.87 3.02
N HIS A 313 -16.39 -8.57 2.94
CA HIS A 313 -16.54 -7.66 4.07
C HIS A 313 -17.90 -6.95 3.99
N LEU A 314 -18.81 -7.30 4.89
CA LEU A 314 -20.18 -6.81 4.91
C LEU A 314 -20.44 -5.95 6.14
N SER A 315 -21.13 -4.84 5.98
CA SER A 315 -21.72 -4.08 7.09
C SER A 315 -23.24 -4.19 7.03
N LEU A 316 -23.85 -4.69 8.10
CA LEU A 316 -25.30 -4.70 8.26
C LEU A 316 -25.79 -3.33 8.74
N ALA A 317 -27.09 -3.09 8.61
CA ALA A 317 -27.68 -1.80 8.95
C ALA A 317 -27.58 -1.53 10.46
N ALA A 318 -27.21 -0.31 10.85
CA ALA A 318 -27.07 0.06 12.26
C ALA A 318 -28.36 -0.15 13.08
N GLU A 319 -29.52 0.08 12.43
CA GLU A 319 -30.86 -0.04 13.01
C GLU A 319 -31.48 -1.46 12.86
N LEU A 320 -30.69 -2.46 12.48
CA LEU A 320 -31.18 -3.83 12.31
C LEU A 320 -31.76 -4.38 13.62
N GLN A 321 -33.02 -4.83 13.56
CA GLN A 321 -33.69 -5.43 14.71
C GLN A 321 -33.14 -6.82 15.04
N TYR A 322 -33.07 -7.13 16.33
CA TYR A 322 -32.55 -8.40 16.84
C TYR A 322 -33.22 -9.63 16.23
N THR A 323 -34.56 -9.67 16.17
CA THR A 323 -35.30 -10.80 15.59
C THR A 323 -34.97 -11.05 14.12
N ALA A 324 -34.77 -9.98 13.34
CA ALA A 324 -34.36 -10.08 11.94
C ALA A 324 -32.92 -10.59 11.80
N PHE A 325 -32.01 -10.13 12.66
CA PHE A 325 -30.63 -10.60 12.69
C PHE A 325 -30.56 -12.10 13.00
N ILE A 326 -31.29 -12.59 14.00
CA ILE A 326 -31.34 -14.01 14.33
C ILE A 326 -31.79 -14.86 13.12
N GLY A 327 -32.86 -14.44 12.42
CA GLY A 327 -33.30 -15.15 11.22
C GLY A 327 -32.29 -15.13 10.06
N MET A 328 -31.35 -14.18 10.04
CA MET A 328 -30.26 -14.15 9.05
C MET A 328 -29.11 -15.10 9.41
N LEU A 329 -28.90 -15.38 10.70
CA LEU A 329 -27.84 -16.27 11.14
C LEU A 329 -28.07 -17.73 10.69
N ASP A 330 -29.32 -18.15 10.52
CA ASP A 330 -29.66 -19.48 9.99
C ASP A 330 -29.07 -19.72 8.60
N ASN A 331 -29.00 -18.67 7.76
CA ASN A 331 -28.39 -18.76 6.43
C ASN A 331 -26.88 -19.00 6.50
N LEU A 332 -26.22 -18.59 7.59
CA LEU A 332 -24.78 -18.76 7.79
C LEU A 332 -24.43 -20.16 8.30
N GLN A 333 -25.36 -20.87 8.95
CA GLN A 333 -25.12 -22.23 9.47
C GLN A 333 -24.84 -23.25 8.37
N ASN A 334 -25.24 -22.95 7.12
CA ASN A 334 -25.01 -23.81 5.96
C ASN A 334 -23.67 -23.54 5.24
N LEU A 335 -22.86 -22.59 5.73
CA LEU A 335 -21.53 -22.35 5.16
C LEU A 335 -20.62 -23.55 5.37
N THR A 336 -19.75 -23.79 4.38
CA THR A 336 -18.78 -24.89 4.44
C THR A 336 -17.81 -24.71 5.60
N ARG A 337 -17.31 -25.82 6.15
CA ARG A 337 -16.26 -25.81 7.20
C ARG A 337 -14.93 -25.21 6.74
N ASP A 338 -14.80 -24.87 5.45
CA ASP A 338 -13.56 -24.32 4.89
C ASP A 338 -13.59 -22.79 4.72
N THR A 339 -14.65 -22.12 5.18
CA THR A 339 -14.76 -20.66 5.20
C THR A 339 -14.44 -20.10 6.58
N VAL A 340 -13.56 -19.10 6.65
CA VAL A 340 -13.33 -18.35 7.90
C VAL A 340 -14.39 -17.27 8.02
N VAL A 341 -15.24 -17.37 9.04
CA VAL A 341 -16.33 -16.42 9.27
C VAL A 341 -16.03 -15.58 10.51
N ALA A 342 -16.20 -14.27 10.42
CA ALA A 342 -16.12 -13.36 11.55
C ALA A 342 -17.41 -12.55 11.69
N ILE A 343 -17.99 -12.54 12.90
CA ILE A 343 -19.01 -11.56 13.29
C ILE A 343 -18.37 -10.61 14.29
N THR A 344 -18.38 -9.32 13.95
CA THR A 344 -17.76 -8.28 14.76
C THR A 344 -18.69 -7.09 14.95
N ALA A 345 -18.53 -6.42 16.09
CA ALA A 345 -19.00 -5.05 16.26
C ALA A 345 -17.80 -4.10 16.30
N ILE A 346 -18.01 -2.89 15.81
CA ILE A 346 -17.03 -1.82 15.86
C ILE A 346 -16.96 -1.30 17.29
N SER A 347 -15.77 -1.26 17.86
CA SER A 347 -15.50 -0.55 19.11
C SER A 347 -14.56 0.64 18.90
N SER A 348 -14.61 1.62 19.80
CA SER A 348 -13.55 2.63 19.87
C SER A 348 -12.29 2.00 20.48
N GLY A 349 -11.15 2.13 19.81
CA GLY A 349 -9.89 1.56 20.29
C GLY A 349 -8.67 2.24 19.70
N ARG A 350 -7.48 1.85 20.19
CA ARG A 350 -6.21 2.45 19.77
C ARG A 350 -5.68 1.81 18.49
N CYS A 351 -4.96 2.56 17.67
CA CYS A 351 -4.43 2.09 16.38
C CYS A 351 -3.54 0.83 16.49
N THR A 352 -2.93 0.59 17.65
CA THR A 352 -2.03 -0.55 17.89
C THR A 352 -2.75 -1.85 18.23
N GLU A 353 -4.04 -1.79 18.54
CA GLU A 353 -4.83 -2.96 18.94
C GLU A 353 -5.05 -3.91 17.75
N LYS A 354 -5.28 -5.20 18.06
CA LYS A 354 -5.62 -6.18 17.03
C LYS A 354 -7.00 -5.88 16.47
N THR A 355 -7.11 -5.90 15.16
CA THR A 355 -8.33 -5.71 14.37
C THR A 355 -8.96 -7.06 14.03
N VAL A 356 -10.17 -7.04 13.46
CA VAL A 356 -10.80 -8.25 12.93
C VAL A 356 -9.97 -8.88 11.80
N PHE A 357 -9.29 -8.04 11.01
CA PHE A 357 -8.39 -8.46 9.93
C PHE A 357 -7.21 -9.29 10.45
N ASP A 358 -6.63 -8.91 11.60
CA ASP A 358 -5.59 -9.70 12.26
C ASP A 358 -6.08 -11.12 12.58
N ALA A 359 -7.29 -11.25 13.11
CA ALA A 359 -7.86 -12.53 13.51
C ALA A 359 -8.20 -13.42 12.31
N VAL A 360 -8.87 -12.87 11.29
CA VAL A 360 -9.27 -13.66 10.11
C VAL A 360 -8.08 -14.05 9.24
N LEU A 361 -7.11 -13.15 9.03
CA LEU A 361 -5.95 -13.44 8.20
C LEU A 361 -5.03 -14.46 8.89
N GLN A 362 -4.91 -14.42 10.22
CA GLN A 362 -4.20 -15.45 10.97
C GLN A 362 -4.83 -16.83 10.74
N ARG A 363 -6.17 -16.93 10.78
CA ARG A 363 -6.88 -18.20 10.60
C ARG A 363 -6.87 -18.67 9.15
N ALA A 364 -7.17 -17.78 8.21
CA ALA A 364 -7.31 -18.09 6.78
C ALA A 364 -5.98 -18.39 6.10
N SER A 365 -4.86 -18.10 6.75
CA SER A 365 -3.51 -18.36 6.25
C SER A 365 -2.82 -19.54 6.94
N SER A 366 -3.45 -20.16 7.94
CA SER A 366 -2.87 -21.30 8.66
C SER A 366 -3.12 -22.60 7.89
N VAL A 367 -2.05 -23.23 7.42
CA VAL A 367 -1.99 -24.67 7.05
C VAL A 367 -1.06 -25.37 8.02
#